data_AF-A0A8T1RZX0-F1
#
_entry.id   AF-A0A8T1RZX0-F1
#
_cell.length_a   1.000
_cell.length_b   1.000
_cell.length_c   1.000
_cell.angle_alpha   90.00
_cell.angle_beta   90.00
_cell.angle_gamma   90.00
#
_symmetry.space_group_name_H-M   'P 1'
#
loop_
_entity.id
_entity.type
_entity.pdbx_description
1 polymer ?
#
loop_
_entity_poly.entity_id
_entity_poly.type
_entity_poly.pdbx_seq_one_letter_code
_entity_poly.pdbx_strand_id
1 'polypeptide(L)'
;MAELGPVSASASGPASQVCRMFRAVEEGLTYRFHAAWASVLQVLQAFFEACGKQCHPFMRKCLQSLCDLRHSPHFPHTSELDRAVGAAVASMGPEVLLQAVSLEIDGTEETLDFPRSWLLPVIRDHVQGTRLSFFTSYFLPLAATLKSRAAELAQAGKSLEAKIYDTLQWQIWTMLPGFCTRPTDVAASFKGLARTLGTAISERADLRLTVCQALRTLISKGCVTDAERAEVGRFAKNFLPILFNVYSQPGDAAGGAAHRRSVLDTIRTYLTITEQQMVCGFLEKASEKLTGPESTELTRLSVLDLIVAMAPYADEPSLGALYRTIQPSLQSKEHGVQKKVYRVLEEVCAAPRLPCQAFVRSHLEELKRDLLGSLQSAASPAKRPRLKCLFHVVKQLTAEHEDFVVALVPEVILCTKEVSVGARKNAFLLLVEMGEAFLRFGPTPQDAMQRFLLLVYAGLTGSVTMISCTVLALTRLLFQFKDHIGLAVAEQLLQNVCLLLGSRTRDVVKAALGFLKVALLLVDARLLAKHVQTMVSR
;
A
#
# COMPACT_ATOMS: atom_id res chain seq x y z
N MET A 1 23.65 25.57 -13.95
CA MET A 1 22.78 25.25 -15.11
C MET A 1 21.39 25.87 -15.02
N ALA A 2 20.74 25.96 -13.84
CA ALA A 2 19.41 26.58 -13.70
C ALA A 2 19.36 28.08 -14.05
N GLU A 3 20.49 28.79 -13.97
CA GLU A 3 20.61 30.22 -14.27
C GLU A 3 20.77 30.56 -15.76
N LEU A 4 20.88 29.56 -16.67
CA LEU A 4 21.26 29.80 -18.07
C LEU A 4 20.11 30.12 -19.02
N GLY A 5 18.84 30.02 -18.60
CA GLY A 5 17.69 30.21 -19.49
C GLY A 5 17.65 29.22 -20.68
N PRO A 6 16.75 29.39 -21.66
CA PRO A 6 16.74 28.58 -22.88
C PRO A 6 17.95 28.92 -23.76
N VAL A 7 18.78 27.92 -24.06
CA VAL A 7 20.01 28.08 -24.83
C VAL A 7 19.72 27.92 -26.32
N SER A 8 19.94 28.98 -27.10
CA SER A 8 19.87 28.95 -28.57
C SER A 8 21.23 28.63 -29.19
N ALA A 9 21.22 28.25 -30.47
CA ALA A 9 22.44 28.00 -31.25
C ALA A 9 23.38 29.22 -31.38
N SER A 10 22.93 30.42 -31.01
CA SER A 10 23.67 31.68 -31.03
C SER A 10 24.10 32.16 -29.64
N ALA A 11 23.96 31.35 -28.59
CA ALA A 11 24.28 31.74 -27.22
C ALA A 11 25.79 31.99 -27.02
N SER A 12 26.14 33.01 -26.24
CA SER A 12 27.51 33.36 -25.86
C SER A 12 27.92 32.73 -24.52
N GLY A 13 29.23 32.62 -24.25
CA GLY A 13 29.75 32.13 -22.97
C GLY A 13 29.60 30.61 -22.75
N PRO A 14 29.32 30.14 -21.51
CA PRO A 14 29.25 28.71 -21.16
C PRO A 14 28.23 27.92 -21.98
N ALA A 15 27.13 28.55 -22.39
CA ALA A 15 26.11 27.96 -23.25
C ALA A 15 26.65 27.53 -24.63
N SER A 16 27.55 28.33 -25.21
CA SER A 16 28.25 28.02 -26.47
C SER A 16 29.14 26.77 -26.35
N GLN A 17 29.77 26.57 -25.19
CA GLN A 17 30.63 25.41 -24.94
C GLN A 17 29.80 24.12 -24.90
N VAL A 18 28.64 24.15 -24.22
CA VAL A 18 27.71 23.00 -24.19
C VAL A 18 27.21 22.64 -25.58
N CYS A 19 26.83 23.63 -26.40
CA CYS A 19 26.42 23.38 -27.78
C CYS A 19 27.55 22.77 -28.63
N ARG A 20 28.80 23.24 -28.47
CA ARG A 20 29.96 22.66 -29.18
C ARG A 20 30.24 21.23 -28.76
N MET A 21 30.21 20.94 -27.45
CA MET A 21 30.39 19.58 -26.94
C MET A 21 29.30 18.66 -27.46
N PHE A 22 28.04 19.09 -27.45
CA PHE A 22 26.93 18.30 -27.97
C PHE A 22 27.08 18.00 -29.46
N ARG A 23 27.39 19.00 -30.29
CA ARG A 23 27.59 18.81 -31.73
C ARG A 23 28.73 17.83 -32.04
N ALA A 24 29.84 17.91 -31.30
CA ALA A 24 30.94 16.97 -31.47
C ALA A 24 30.51 15.52 -31.17
N VAL A 25 29.60 15.31 -30.21
CA VAL A 25 29.03 13.99 -29.92
C VAL A 25 28.02 13.59 -30.99
N GLU A 26 27.18 14.51 -31.47
CA GLU A 26 26.20 14.29 -32.55
C GLU A 26 26.88 13.86 -33.86
N GLU A 27 28.03 14.43 -34.21
CA GLU A 27 28.86 14.00 -35.36
C GLU A 27 29.32 12.53 -35.24
N GLY A 28 29.39 12.00 -34.02
CA GLY A 28 29.65 10.60 -33.72
C GLY A 28 28.55 9.65 -34.18
N LEU A 29 27.36 10.14 -34.52
CA LEU A 29 26.28 9.34 -35.12
C LEU A 29 26.46 9.08 -36.62
N THR A 30 27.47 9.69 -37.26
CA THR A 30 27.78 9.40 -38.67
C THR A 30 28.31 7.97 -38.85
N TYR A 31 28.10 7.39 -40.03
CA TYR A 31 28.50 6.00 -40.33
C TYR A 31 30.01 5.75 -40.18
N ARG A 32 30.82 6.81 -40.31
CA ARG A 32 32.27 6.77 -40.06
C ARG A 32 32.61 6.24 -38.67
N PHE A 33 31.74 6.47 -37.68
CA PHE A 33 31.97 6.12 -36.28
C PHE A 33 31.03 5.01 -35.78
N HIS A 34 30.51 4.16 -36.68
CA HIS A 34 29.53 3.12 -36.31
C HIS A 34 29.98 2.20 -35.16
N ALA A 35 31.28 1.88 -35.09
CA ALA A 35 31.86 1.07 -34.02
C ALA A 35 31.75 1.71 -32.62
N ALA A 36 31.57 3.04 -32.55
CA ALA A 36 31.44 3.80 -31.31
C ALA A 36 29.98 4.20 -31.00
N TRP A 37 29.00 3.84 -31.84
CA TRP A 37 27.61 4.31 -31.70
C TRP A 37 27.00 3.99 -30.33
N ALA A 38 27.25 2.80 -29.76
CA ALA A 38 26.79 2.47 -28.42
C ALA A 38 27.27 3.49 -27.36
N SER A 39 28.55 3.87 -27.40
CA SER A 39 29.12 4.87 -26.49
C SER A 39 28.60 6.28 -26.79
N VAL A 40 28.45 6.64 -28.07
CA VAL A 40 27.87 7.94 -28.48
C VAL A 40 26.44 8.08 -27.95
N LEU A 41 25.61 7.05 -28.08
CA LEU A 41 24.23 7.04 -27.57
C LEU A 41 24.18 7.21 -26.05
N GLN A 42 25.09 6.58 -25.30
CA GLN A 42 25.20 6.75 -23.85
C GLN A 42 25.59 8.19 -23.46
N VAL A 43 26.51 8.81 -24.21
CA VAL A 43 26.89 10.20 -23.96
C VAL A 43 25.74 11.15 -24.32
N LEU A 44 25.01 10.90 -25.41
CA LEU A 44 23.81 11.66 -25.78
C LEU A 44 22.71 11.53 -24.71
N GLN A 45 22.49 10.32 -24.17
CA GLN A 45 21.59 10.10 -23.04
C GLN A 45 21.96 11.03 -21.87
N ALA A 46 23.23 11.06 -21.47
CA ALA A 46 23.71 11.93 -20.40
C ALA A 46 23.52 13.43 -20.71
N PHE A 47 23.72 13.86 -21.96
CA PHE A 47 23.44 15.23 -22.39
C PHE A 47 21.95 15.59 -22.26
N PHE A 48 21.06 14.69 -22.67
CA PHE A 48 19.62 14.89 -22.55
C PHE A 48 19.19 14.97 -21.09
N GLU A 49 19.70 14.09 -20.22
CA GLU A 49 19.43 14.13 -18.78
C GLU A 49 19.90 15.43 -18.13
N ALA A 50 21.14 15.84 -18.42
CA ALA A 50 21.78 16.97 -17.74
C ALA A 50 21.30 18.34 -18.24
N CYS A 51 21.09 18.47 -19.55
CA CYS A 51 20.89 19.78 -20.21
C CYS A 51 19.57 19.88 -20.98
N GLY A 52 18.82 18.79 -21.13
CA GLY A 52 17.66 18.72 -22.03
C GLY A 52 16.63 19.83 -21.79
N LYS A 53 16.30 20.13 -20.53
CA LYS A 53 15.35 21.20 -20.19
C LYS A 53 15.69 22.55 -20.82
N GLN A 54 16.94 23.00 -20.71
CA GLN A 54 17.37 24.31 -21.22
C GLN A 54 17.76 24.27 -22.70
N CYS A 55 18.28 23.13 -23.15
CA CYS A 55 18.97 22.98 -24.43
C CYS A 55 18.11 22.31 -25.52
N HIS A 56 16.88 21.89 -25.18
CA HIS A 56 16.02 21.19 -26.12
C HIS A 56 15.84 21.86 -27.49
N PRO A 57 15.79 23.21 -27.67
CA PRO A 57 15.56 23.80 -28.99
C PRO A 57 16.63 23.41 -30.03
N PHE A 58 17.90 23.27 -29.62
CA PHE A 58 18.96 22.85 -30.55
C PHE A 58 19.07 21.33 -30.67
N MET A 59 18.63 20.57 -29.66
CA MET A 59 18.72 19.10 -29.63
C MET A 59 17.64 18.40 -30.48
N ARG A 60 16.61 19.12 -30.94
CA ARG A 60 15.49 18.55 -31.72
C ARG A 60 15.95 17.82 -32.99
N LYS A 61 16.92 18.39 -33.73
CA LYS A 61 17.45 17.75 -34.95
C LYS A 61 18.11 16.41 -34.64
N CYS A 62 18.92 16.36 -33.59
CA CYS A 62 19.50 15.11 -33.10
C CYS A 62 18.44 14.07 -32.76
N LEU A 63 17.34 14.47 -32.09
CA LEU A 63 16.24 13.54 -31.78
C LEU A 63 15.60 12.97 -33.05
N GLN A 64 15.40 13.80 -34.07
CA GLN A 64 14.92 13.36 -35.37
C GLN A 64 15.89 12.35 -36.00
N SER A 65 17.18 12.67 -36.06
CA SER A 65 18.21 11.78 -36.60
C SER A 65 18.31 10.46 -35.84
N LEU A 66 18.19 10.46 -34.51
CA LEU A 66 18.15 9.22 -33.72
C LEU A 66 16.93 8.37 -34.09
N CYS A 67 15.75 9.00 -34.15
CA CYS A 67 14.55 8.27 -34.48
C CYS A 67 14.63 7.70 -35.90
N ASP A 68 15.14 8.45 -36.89
CA ASP A 68 15.35 7.97 -38.26
C ASP A 68 16.40 6.84 -38.34
N LEU A 69 17.51 6.97 -37.61
CA LEU A 69 18.55 5.95 -37.52
C LEU A 69 17.99 4.62 -37.01
N ARG A 70 17.07 4.65 -36.03
CA ARG A 70 16.42 3.44 -35.53
C ARG A 70 15.60 2.69 -36.58
N HIS A 71 15.07 3.38 -37.60
CA HIS A 71 14.33 2.77 -38.71
C HIS A 71 15.26 2.20 -39.78
N SER A 72 16.56 2.44 -39.68
CA SER A 72 17.53 1.88 -40.62
C SER A 72 17.52 0.34 -40.53
N PRO A 73 17.55 -0.37 -41.67
CA PRO A 73 17.59 -1.83 -41.68
C PRO A 73 18.75 -2.37 -40.84
N HIS A 74 18.47 -3.36 -39.98
CA HIS A 74 19.46 -4.04 -39.15
C HIS A 74 20.24 -3.15 -38.16
N PHE A 75 19.63 -2.06 -37.66
CA PHE A 75 20.26 -1.23 -36.64
C PHE A 75 20.54 -2.02 -35.34
N PRO A 76 21.80 -2.12 -34.86
CA PRO A 76 22.17 -3.05 -33.80
C PRO A 76 21.99 -2.51 -32.36
N HIS A 77 21.83 -1.19 -32.18
CA HIS A 77 21.84 -0.52 -30.87
C HIS A 77 20.47 0.02 -30.44
N THR A 78 19.41 -0.72 -30.74
CA THR A 78 18.02 -0.30 -30.47
C THR A 78 17.79 0.01 -29.00
N SER A 79 18.35 -0.78 -28.08
CA SER A 79 18.18 -0.58 -26.64
C SER A 79 18.83 0.71 -26.14
N GLU A 80 20.07 0.98 -26.53
CA GLU A 80 20.80 2.20 -26.17
C GLU A 80 20.11 3.45 -26.74
N LEU A 81 19.58 3.34 -27.96
CA LEU A 81 18.85 4.43 -28.60
C LEU A 81 17.51 4.69 -27.90
N ASP A 82 16.74 3.65 -27.59
CA ASP A 82 15.47 3.77 -26.86
C ASP A 82 15.69 4.42 -25.48
N ARG A 83 16.81 4.10 -24.82
CA ARG A 83 17.22 4.77 -23.57
C ARG A 83 17.60 6.23 -23.75
N ALA A 84 18.34 6.58 -24.81
CA ALA A 84 18.68 7.96 -25.11
C ALA A 84 17.43 8.81 -25.41
N VAL A 85 16.51 8.29 -26.22
CA VAL A 85 15.21 8.94 -26.50
C VAL A 85 14.37 9.02 -25.22
N GLY A 86 14.36 7.97 -24.41
CA GLY A 86 13.71 7.96 -23.09
C GLY A 86 14.24 9.05 -22.15
N ALA A 87 15.55 9.24 -22.08
CA ALA A 87 16.17 10.33 -21.33
C ALA A 87 15.72 11.71 -21.84
N ALA A 88 15.58 11.88 -23.16
CA ALA A 88 15.02 13.09 -23.74
C ALA A 88 13.55 13.29 -23.34
N VAL A 89 12.72 12.25 -23.34
CA VAL A 89 11.32 12.33 -22.86
C VAL A 89 11.27 12.75 -21.39
N ALA A 90 12.09 12.15 -20.53
CA ALA A 90 12.10 12.43 -19.10
C ALA A 90 12.55 13.86 -18.76
N SER A 91 13.49 14.40 -19.55
CA SER A 91 14.08 15.72 -19.31
C SER A 91 13.34 16.85 -20.04
N MET A 92 13.05 16.67 -21.32
CA MET A 92 12.45 17.68 -22.21
C MET A 92 10.92 17.61 -22.27
N GLY A 93 10.35 16.46 -21.94
CA GLY A 93 8.93 16.18 -22.06
C GLY A 93 8.54 15.57 -23.42
N PRO A 94 7.46 14.77 -23.45
CA PRO A 94 7.00 14.06 -24.66
C PRO A 94 6.54 15.01 -25.77
N GLU A 95 6.08 16.21 -25.43
CA GLU A 95 5.64 17.20 -26.42
C GLU A 95 6.80 17.71 -27.27
N VAL A 96 7.97 17.95 -26.67
CA VAL A 96 9.16 18.38 -27.41
C VAL A 96 9.62 17.29 -28.37
N LEU A 97 9.59 16.03 -27.92
CA LEU A 97 9.88 14.89 -28.77
C LEU A 97 8.91 14.82 -29.94
N LEU A 98 7.60 14.91 -29.70
CA LEU A 98 6.59 14.80 -30.75
C LEU A 98 6.52 15.99 -31.70
N GLN A 99 7.02 17.15 -31.29
CA GLN A 99 7.26 18.28 -32.20
C GLN A 99 8.50 18.08 -33.08
N ALA A 100 9.46 17.28 -32.65
CA ALA A 100 10.66 16.94 -33.44
C ALA A 100 10.40 15.73 -34.36
N VAL A 101 9.61 14.77 -33.91
CA VAL A 101 9.33 13.52 -34.60
C VAL A 101 7.84 13.21 -34.49
N SER A 102 7.12 13.26 -35.62
CA SER A 102 5.71 12.90 -35.66
C SER A 102 5.53 11.45 -35.26
N LEU A 103 4.45 11.17 -34.51
CA LEU A 103 4.09 9.80 -34.15
C LEU A 103 3.60 8.99 -35.36
N GLU A 104 3.16 9.66 -36.44
CA GLU A 104 2.66 8.98 -37.66
C GLU A 104 1.55 7.96 -37.35
N ILE A 105 0.71 8.28 -36.36
CA ILE A 105 -0.49 7.52 -35.98
C ILE A 105 -1.66 8.50 -35.87
N ASP A 106 -2.67 8.36 -36.73
CA ASP A 106 -3.88 9.18 -36.79
C ASP A 106 -5.19 8.38 -36.94
N GLY A 107 -5.13 7.08 -37.21
CA GLY A 107 -6.30 6.20 -37.36
C GLY A 107 -6.83 6.09 -38.79
N THR A 108 -6.18 6.73 -39.76
CA THR A 108 -6.54 6.72 -41.19
C THR A 108 -5.56 5.95 -42.06
N GLU A 109 -4.66 5.18 -41.45
CA GLU A 109 -3.55 4.52 -42.13
C GLU A 109 -4.03 3.45 -43.12
N GLU A 110 -3.42 3.46 -44.31
CA GLU A 110 -3.65 2.45 -45.35
C GLU A 110 -2.96 1.12 -45.02
N THR A 111 -1.78 1.20 -44.39
CA THR A 111 -0.95 0.07 -43.94
C THR A 111 -0.91 -0.01 -42.42
N LEU A 112 -0.65 -1.21 -41.87
CA LEU A 112 -0.63 -1.48 -40.42
C LEU A 112 0.79 -1.66 -39.87
N ASP A 113 1.76 -0.98 -40.47
CA ASP A 113 3.19 -1.09 -40.15
C ASP A 113 3.65 -0.15 -39.02
N PHE A 114 2.91 0.93 -38.75
CA PHE A 114 3.10 1.87 -37.63
C PHE A 114 4.57 2.06 -37.21
N PRO A 115 5.43 2.61 -38.09
CA PRO A 115 6.88 2.61 -37.92
C PRO A 115 7.33 3.24 -36.60
N ARG A 116 6.63 4.29 -36.16
CA ARG A 116 6.94 5.06 -34.93
C ARG A 116 6.22 4.56 -33.68
N SER A 117 5.46 3.47 -33.74
CA SER A 117 4.71 2.93 -32.58
C SER A 117 5.58 2.57 -31.37
N TRP A 118 6.86 2.27 -31.58
CA TRP A 118 7.85 2.03 -30.50
C TRP A 118 8.07 3.24 -29.59
N LEU A 119 7.72 4.46 -30.03
CA LEU A 119 7.76 5.65 -29.19
C LEU A 119 6.76 5.57 -28.04
N LEU A 120 5.63 4.86 -28.20
CA LEU A 120 4.61 4.72 -27.15
C LEU A 120 5.17 4.05 -25.88
N PRO A 121 5.79 2.85 -25.94
CA PRO A 121 6.41 2.25 -24.75
C PRO A 121 7.61 3.05 -24.24
N VAL A 122 8.41 3.70 -25.11
CA VAL A 122 9.52 4.56 -24.66
C VAL A 122 8.99 5.74 -23.84
N ILE A 123 7.95 6.42 -24.33
CA ILE A 123 7.29 7.51 -23.60
C ILE A 123 6.68 6.98 -22.30
N ARG A 124 5.96 5.86 -22.33
CA ARG A 124 5.38 5.23 -21.14
C ARG A 124 6.37 5.07 -20.01
N ASP A 125 7.55 4.54 -20.32
CA ASP A 125 8.54 4.14 -19.32
C ASP A 125 9.36 5.33 -18.77
N HIS A 126 9.36 6.47 -19.47
CA HIS A 126 10.21 7.62 -19.12
C HIS A 126 9.47 8.93 -18.84
N VAL A 127 8.19 9.05 -19.21
CA VAL A 127 7.43 10.29 -19.03
C VAL A 127 7.20 10.62 -17.56
N GLN A 128 7.55 11.84 -17.19
CA GLN A 128 7.42 12.43 -15.86
C GLN A 128 7.65 13.94 -15.97
N GLY A 129 7.25 14.73 -14.97
CA GLY A 129 7.64 16.14 -14.93
C GLY A 129 7.04 17.00 -16.04
N THR A 130 5.90 16.60 -16.60
CA THR A 130 5.30 17.17 -17.82
C THR A 130 3.90 17.74 -17.59
N ARG A 131 3.30 18.34 -18.61
CA ARG A 131 1.93 18.87 -18.58
C ARG A 131 0.89 17.75 -18.74
N LEU A 132 -0.05 17.66 -17.79
CA LEU A 132 -1.26 16.84 -17.92
C LEU A 132 -2.17 17.34 -19.04
N SER A 133 -2.20 18.66 -19.30
CA SER A 133 -2.96 19.22 -20.42
C SER A 133 -2.53 18.61 -21.76
N PHE A 134 -1.24 18.31 -21.96
CA PHE A 134 -0.77 17.71 -23.20
C PHE A 134 -1.35 16.31 -23.44
N PHE A 135 -1.48 15.50 -22.38
CA PHE A 135 -2.17 14.21 -22.50
C PHE A 135 -3.63 14.40 -22.90
N THR A 136 -4.30 15.40 -22.32
CA THR A 136 -5.71 15.70 -22.59
C THR A 136 -5.93 16.24 -24.00
N SER A 137 -5.04 17.09 -24.52
CA SER A 137 -5.21 17.74 -25.82
C SER A 137 -4.69 16.90 -27.00
N TYR A 138 -3.69 16.04 -26.80
CA TYR A 138 -3.08 15.25 -27.86
C TYR A 138 -3.46 13.76 -27.78
N PHE A 139 -3.13 13.10 -26.67
CA PHE A 139 -3.25 11.64 -26.56
C PHE A 139 -4.69 11.15 -26.35
N LEU A 140 -5.53 11.87 -25.60
CA LEU A 140 -6.92 11.46 -25.41
C LEU A 140 -7.75 11.47 -26.71
N PRO A 141 -7.71 12.53 -27.54
CA PRO A 141 -8.37 12.51 -28.86
C PRO A 141 -7.84 11.38 -29.73
N LEU A 142 -6.52 11.17 -29.78
CA LEU A 142 -5.92 10.09 -30.55
C LEU A 142 -6.44 8.71 -30.08
N ALA A 143 -6.44 8.44 -28.77
CA ALA A 143 -6.97 7.19 -28.24
C ALA A 143 -8.47 6.99 -28.55
N ALA A 144 -9.25 8.07 -28.61
CA ALA A 144 -10.66 8.01 -29.00
C ALA A 144 -10.82 7.67 -30.49
N THR A 145 -10.04 8.31 -31.37
CA THR A 145 -10.02 8.02 -32.81
C THR A 145 -9.66 6.57 -33.08
N LEU A 146 -8.56 6.08 -32.49
CA LEU A 146 -8.11 4.69 -32.66
C LEU A 146 -9.14 3.70 -32.11
N LYS A 147 -9.84 4.03 -31.01
CA LYS A 147 -10.94 3.21 -30.50
C LYS A 147 -12.14 3.17 -31.45
N SER A 148 -12.54 4.31 -32.03
CA SER A 148 -13.62 4.34 -33.03
C SER A 148 -13.25 3.47 -34.24
N ARG A 149 -12.02 3.62 -34.73
CA ARG A 149 -11.49 2.85 -35.85
C ARG A 149 -11.49 1.35 -35.57
N ALA A 150 -11.06 0.94 -34.36
CA ALA A 150 -11.11 -0.45 -33.93
C ALA A 150 -12.55 -1.00 -33.94
N ALA A 151 -13.53 -0.22 -33.49
CA ALA A 151 -14.93 -0.63 -33.48
C ALA A 151 -15.51 -0.77 -34.90
N GLU A 152 -15.22 0.17 -35.80
CA GLU A 152 -15.62 0.10 -37.22
C GLU A 152 -15.06 -1.15 -37.91
N LEU A 153 -13.76 -1.42 -37.72
CA LEU A 153 -13.10 -2.59 -38.30
C LEU A 153 -13.67 -3.90 -37.74
N ALA A 154 -13.97 -3.95 -36.44
CA ALA A 154 -14.61 -5.10 -35.81
C ALA A 154 -16.01 -5.36 -36.41
N GLN A 155 -16.81 -4.31 -36.62
CA GLN A 155 -18.12 -4.41 -37.28
C GLN A 155 -18.00 -4.85 -38.75
N ALA A 156 -16.94 -4.45 -39.44
CA ALA A 156 -16.64 -4.88 -40.81
C ALA A 156 -16.03 -6.29 -40.90
N GLY A 157 -15.93 -7.04 -39.80
CA GLY A 157 -15.36 -8.38 -39.75
C GLY A 157 -13.82 -8.45 -39.78
N LYS A 158 -13.14 -7.30 -39.82
CA LYS A 158 -11.67 -7.15 -39.84
C LYS A 158 -11.08 -7.24 -38.44
N SER A 159 -11.17 -8.44 -37.87
CA SER A 159 -10.88 -8.69 -36.45
C SER A 159 -9.41 -8.53 -36.06
N LEU A 160 -8.46 -8.76 -36.99
CA LEU A 160 -7.04 -8.60 -36.70
C LEU A 160 -6.67 -7.12 -36.61
N GLU A 161 -7.12 -6.35 -37.59
CA GLU A 161 -6.92 -4.92 -37.72
C GLU A 161 -7.58 -4.18 -36.54
N ALA A 162 -8.81 -4.57 -36.20
CA ALA A 162 -9.50 -4.06 -35.01
C ALA A 162 -8.66 -4.24 -33.72
N LYS A 163 -8.05 -5.42 -33.53
CA LYS A 163 -7.20 -5.71 -32.37
C LYS A 163 -5.92 -4.87 -32.35
N ILE A 164 -5.34 -4.56 -33.50
CA ILE A 164 -4.14 -3.71 -33.59
C ILE A 164 -4.47 -2.30 -33.11
N TYR A 165 -5.53 -1.68 -33.65
CA TYR A 165 -5.98 -0.35 -33.20
C TYR A 165 -6.42 -0.35 -31.73
N ASP A 166 -7.06 -1.42 -31.26
CA ASP A 166 -7.43 -1.57 -29.85
C ASP A 166 -6.19 -1.66 -28.93
N THR A 167 -5.13 -2.33 -29.41
CA THR A 167 -3.84 -2.38 -28.70
C THR A 167 -3.18 -1.02 -28.64
N LEU A 168 -3.16 -0.26 -29.75
CA LEU A 168 -2.57 1.08 -29.80
C LEU A 168 -3.29 2.06 -28.87
N GLN A 169 -4.63 2.09 -28.89
CA GLN A 169 -5.36 2.96 -27.95
C GLN A 169 -5.09 2.56 -26.50
N TRP A 170 -5.04 1.26 -26.19
CA TRP A 170 -4.70 0.78 -24.86
C TRP A 170 -3.29 1.22 -24.43
N GLN A 171 -2.30 1.11 -25.31
CA GLN A 171 -0.93 1.57 -25.06
C GLN A 171 -0.89 3.06 -24.72
N ILE A 172 -1.69 3.90 -25.39
CA ILE A 172 -1.80 5.32 -25.06
C ILE A 172 -2.24 5.52 -23.61
N TRP A 173 -3.27 4.77 -23.17
CA TRP A 173 -3.71 4.83 -21.78
C TRP A 173 -2.64 4.36 -20.78
N THR A 174 -1.82 3.38 -21.14
CA THR A 174 -0.73 2.92 -20.25
C THR A 174 0.33 3.98 -19.96
N MET A 175 0.42 5.04 -20.76
CA MET A 175 1.32 6.17 -20.51
C MET A 175 0.81 7.12 -19.41
N LEU A 176 -0.51 7.16 -19.18
CA LEU A 176 -1.15 8.12 -18.27
C LEU A 176 -0.53 8.14 -16.85
N PRO A 177 -0.20 7.01 -16.19
CA PRO A 177 0.46 7.05 -14.89
C PRO A 177 1.79 7.83 -14.87
N GLY A 178 2.57 7.78 -15.95
CA GLY A 178 3.80 8.56 -16.05
C GLY A 178 3.52 10.07 -16.14
N PHE A 179 2.49 10.47 -16.90
CA PHE A 179 2.00 11.86 -16.93
C PHE A 179 1.52 12.35 -15.57
N CYS A 180 1.03 11.44 -14.71
CA CYS A 180 0.65 11.74 -13.33
C CYS A 180 1.86 11.83 -12.36
N THR A 181 3.09 11.58 -12.81
CA THR A 181 4.30 11.67 -11.98
C THR A 181 4.89 13.08 -12.05
N ARG A 182 4.74 13.85 -10.96
CA ARG A 182 5.18 15.26 -10.85
C ARG A 182 4.74 16.16 -12.02
N PRO A 183 3.47 16.16 -12.44
CA PRO A 183 2.99 17.06 -13.48
C PRO A 183 3.12 18.54 -13.07
N THR A 184 3.20 19.41 -14.08
CA THR A 184 3.49 20.85 -13.85
C THR A 184 2.25 21.74 -13.81
N ASP A 185 1.05 21.20 -14.06
CA ASP A 185 -0.17 21.97 -14.31
C ASP A 185 -1.44 21.33 -13.72
N VAL A 186 -1.35 20.57 -12.62
CA VAL A 186 -2.48 19.83 -12.02
C VAL A 186 -3.69 20.72 -11.77
N ALA A 187 -3.49 21.86 -11.10
CA ALA A 187 -4.57 22.75 -10.70
C ALA A 187 -5.37 23.30 -11.90
N ALA A 188 -4.71 23.53 -13.04
CA ALA A 188 -5.36 24.03 -14.24
C ALA A 188 -5.99 22.90 -15.09
N SER A 189 -5.35 21.74 -15.14
CA SER A 189 -5.63 20.73 -16.16
C SER A 189 -6.46 19.55 -15.67
N PHE A 190 -6.47 19.24 -14.36
CA PHE A 190 -7.14 18.04 -13.85
C PHE A 190 -8.66 18.02 -14.13
N LYS A 191 -9.32 19.18 -14.06
CA LYS A 191 -10.76 19.30 -14.37
C LYS A 191 -11.11 18.77 -15.76
N GLY A 192 -10.27 19.02 -16.77
CA GLY A 192 -10.48 18.56 -18.15
C GLY A 192 -10.33 17.04 -18.30
N LEU A 193 -9.55 16.42 -17.42
CA LEU A 193 -9.28 14.99 -17.41
C LEU A 193 -10.28 14.20 -16.54
N ALA A 194 -10.79 14.81 -15.48
CA ALA A 194 -11.54 14.11 -14.41
C ALA A 194 -12.76 13.33 -14.92
N ARG A 195 -13.59 13.93 -15.78
CA ARG A 195 -14.79 13.25 -16.32
C ARG A 195 -14.41 12.01 -17.12
N THR A 196 -13.41 12.13 -17.99
CA THR A 196 -12.91 11.05 -18.85
C THR A 196 -12.39 9.88 -18.02
N LEU A 197 -11.66 10.14 -16.92
CA LEU A 197 -11.21 9.10 -16.01
C LEU A 197 -12.38 8.42 -15.27
N GLY A 198 -13.37 9.20 -14.82
CA GLY A 198 -14.56 8.66 -14.16
C GLY A 198 -15.34 7.69 -15.06
N THR A 199 -15.60 8.12 -16.31
CA THR A 199 -16.24 7.28 -17.32
C THR A 199 -15.41 6.02 -17.62
N ALA A 200 -14.09 6.15 -17.78
CA ALA A 200 -13.21 5.01 -18.01
C ALA A 200 -13.24 3.99 -16.85
N ILE A 201 -13.25 4.45 -15.59
CA ILE A 201 -13.37 3.54 -14.43
C ILE A 201 -14.73 2.82 -14.45
N SER A 202 -15.81 3.52 -14.77
CA SER A 202 -17.15 2.93 -14.76
C SER A 202 -17.32 1.90 -15.89
N GLU A 203 -17.00 2.29 -17.12
CA GLU A 203 -17.42 1.58 -18.34
C GLU A 203 -16.32 0.71 -18.95
N ARG A 204 -15.03 0.96 -18.66
CA ARG A 204 -13.91 0.30 -19.32
C ARG A 204 -13.13 -0.60 -18.36
N ALA A 205 -13.57 -1.85 -18.25
CA ALA A 205 -12.90 -2.85 -17.41
C ALA A 205 -11.43 -3.08 -17.80
N ASP A 206 -11.11 -2.99 -19.10
CA ASP A 206 -9.78 -3.10 -19.67
C ASP A 206 -8.81 -1.99 -19.21
N LEU A 207 -9.33 -0.78 -18.97
CA LEU A 207 -8.53 0.37 -18.52
C LEU A 207 -8.51 0.58 -17.01
N ARG A 208 -9.41 -0.08 -16.28
CA ARG A 208 -9.69 0.27 -14.89
C ARG A 208 -8.45 0.22 -13.99
N LEU A 209 -7.60 -0.79 -14.18
CA LEU A 209 -6.33 -0.91 -13.45
C LEU A 209 -5.39 0.26 -13.73
N THR A 210 -5.21 0.61 -15.00
CA THR A 210 -4.35 1.69 -15.46
C THR A 210 -4.82 3.04 -14.94
N VAL A 211 -6.12 3.32 -15.01
CA VAL A 211 -6.69 4.58 -14.51
C VAL A 211 -6.61 4.67 -12.99
N CYS A 212 -6.86 3.57 -12.26
CA CYS A 212 -6.66 3.50 -10.82
C CYS A 212 -5.19 3.77 -10.43
N GLN A 213 -4.23 3.19 -11.17
CA GLN A 213 -2.81 3.47 -10.97
C GLN A 213 -2.47 4.94 -11.26
N ALA A 214 -3.03 5.54 -12.31
CA ALA A 214 -2.83 6.94 -12.65
C ALA A 214 -3.33 7.87 -11.53
N LEU A 215 -4.55 7.67 -11.03
CA LEU A 215 -5.09 8.45 -9.91
C LEU A 215 -4.23 8.30 -8.65
N ARG A 216 -3.83 7.08 -8.29
CA ARG A 216 -2.93 6.86 -7.15
C ARG A 216 -1.59 7.57 -7.33
N THR A 217 -1.02 7.50 -8.54
CA THR A 217 0.26 8.16 -8.86
C THR A 217 0.13 9.68 -8.78
N LEU A 218 -0.96 10.24 -9.30
CA LEU A 218 -1.24 11.68 -9.25
C LEU A 218 -1.32 12.17 -7.80
N ILE A 219 -2.05 11.46 -6.94
CA ILE A 219 -2.25 11.89 -5.55
C ILE A 219 -0.97 11.71 -4.72
N SER A 220 -0.24 10.59 -4.92
CA SER A 220 0.93 10.26 -4.10
C SER A 220 2.22 10.96 -4.55
N LYS A 221 2.39 11.17 -5.87
CA LYS A 221 3.62 11.71 -6.47
C LYS A 221 3.41 12.98 -7.29
N GLY A 222 2.18 13.31 -7.64
CA GLY A 222 1.88 14.42 -8.53
C GLY A 222 1.37 15.69 -7.84
N CYS A 223 0.56 15.56 -6.80
CA CYS A 223 0.06 16.68 -6.01
C CYS A 223 1.11 17.05 -4.96
N VAL A 224 1.98 18.00 -5.29
CA VAL A 224 3.09 18.44 -4.43
C VAL A 224 2.61 19.52 -3.47
N THR A 225 1.68 20.37 -3.90
CA THR A 225 1.13 21.47 -3.12
C THR A 225 -0.28 21.17 -2.57
N ASP A 226 -0.67 21.86 -1.50
CA ASP A 226 -2.02 21.74 -0.92
C ASP A 226 -3.10 22.20 -1.90
N ALA A 227 -2.82 23.20 -2.74
CA ALA A 227 -3.74 23.67 -3.77
C ALA A 227 -4.04 22.58 -4.81
N GLU A 228 -3.03 21.82 -5.24
CA GLU A 228 -3.21 20.69 -6.16
C GLU A 228 -3.97 19.54 -5.51
N ARG A 229 -3.65 19.23 -4.24
CA ARG A 229 -4.40 18.24 -3.45
C ARG A 229 -5.87 18.63 -3.31
N ALA A 230 -6.16 19.91 -3.06
CA ALA A 230 -7.51 20.44 -2.96
C ALA A 230 -8.26 20.37 -4.31
N GLU A 231 -7.62 20.74 -5.43
CA GLU A 231 -8.27 20.65 -6.75
C GLU A 231 -8.64 19.20 -7.10
N VAL A 232 -7.72 18.24 -6.90
CA VAL A 232 -8.01 16.81 -7.11
C VAL A 232 -9.05 16.32 -6.09
N GLY A 233 -8.90 16.71 -4.83
CA GLY A 233 -9.79 16.36 -3.73
C GLY A 233 -11.24 16.78 -3.96
N ARG A 234 -11.48 17.92 -4.62
CA ARG A 234 -12.83 18.41 -4.97
C ARG A 234 -13.63 17.42 -5.83
N PHE A 235 -12.97 16.54 -6.57
CA PHE A 235 -13.62 15.50 -7.37
C PHE A 235 -13.88 14.19 -6.60
N ALA A 236 -13.54 14.11 -5.31
CA ALA A 236 -13.84 12.95 -4.46
C ALA A 236 -15.33 12.57 -4.51
N LYS A 237 -16.23 13.56 -4.52
CA LYS A 237 -17.69 13.36 -4.64
C LYS A 237 -18.12 12.62 -5.91
N ASN A 238 -17.29 12.63 -6.95
CA ASN A 238 -17.55 11.95 -8.21
C ASN A 238 -16.81 10.60 -8.26
N PHE A 239 -15.52 10.57 -7.91
CA PHE A 239 -14.69 9.38 -8.03
C PHE A 239 -15.00 8.32 -6.98
N LEU A 240 -15.18 8.70 -5.70
CA LEU A 240 -15.39 7.73 -4.63
C LEU A 240 -16.67 6.91 -4.83
N PRO A 241 -17.84 7.48 -5.19
CA PRO A 241 -19.02 6.69 -5.51
C PRO A 241 -18.81 5.71 -6.67
N ILE A 242 -18.12 6.13 -7.74
CA ILE A 242 -17.79 5.24 -8.87
C ILE A 242 -16.93 4.07 -8.37
N LEU A 243 -15.88 4.35 -7.60
CA LEU A 243 -14.98 3.33 -7.06
C LEU A 243 -15.70 2.39 -6.07
N PHE A 244 -16.59 2.90 -5.22
CA PHE A 244 -17.41 2.10 -4.30
C PHE A 244 -18.33 1.14 -5.05
N ASN A 245 -18.98 1.62 -6.13
CA ASN A 245 -19.84 0.80 -6.97
C ASN A 245 -19.03 -0.31 -7.65
N VAL A 246 -17.91 0.04 -8.29
CA VAL A 246 -17.00 -0.94 -8.90
C VAL A 246 -16.49 -1.95 -7.89
N TYR A 247 -16.12 -1.52 -6.68
CA TYR A 247 -15.63 -2.42 -5.63
C TYR A 247 -16.71 -3.40 -5.15
N SER A 248 -17.96 -2.94 -5.11
CA SER A 248 -19.09 -3.71 -4.60
C SER A 248 -19.67 -4.70 -5.62
N GLN A 249 -19.30 -4.59 -6.90
CA GLN A 249 -19.73 -5.55 -7.91
C GLN A 249 -19.14 -6.95 -7.65
N PRO A 250 -19.94 -8.03 -7.82
CA PRO A 250 -19.42 -9.39 -7.83
C PRO A 250 -18.46 -9.54 -9.02
N GLY A 251 -17.20 -9.91 -8.76
CA GLY A 251 -16.20 -10.10 -9.82
C GLY A 251 -15.87 -11.57 -10.05
N ASP A 252 -15.42 -11.91 -11.26
CA ASP A 252 -14.95 -13.26 -11.61
C ASP A 252 -13.72 -13.67 -10.78
N ALA A 253 -13.74 -14.91 -10.28
CA ALA A 253 -12.97 -15.37 -9.13
C ALA A 253 -11.42 -15.32 -9.27
N ALA A 254 -10.86 -15.29 -10.49
CA ALA A 254 -9.41 -15.37 -10.70
C ALA A 254 -8.73 -14.01 -10.99
N GLY A 255 -9.36 -13.14 -11.79
CA GLY A 255 -8.86 -11.78 -12.09
C GLY A 255 -9.44 -10.70 -11.17
N GLY A 256 -10.58 -10.96 -10.53
CA GLY A 256 -11.30 -10.01 -9.70
C GLY A 256 -10.56 -9.60 -8.44
N ALA A 257 -9.72 -10.46 -7.84
CA ALA A 257 -9.05 -10.17 -6.57
C ALA A 257 -7.98 -9.07 -6.69
N ALA A 258 -7.13 -9.13 -7.71
CA ALA A 258 -6.11 -8.10 -7.98
C ALA A 258 -6.77 -6.77 -8.35
N HIS A 259 -7.83 -6.84 -9.16
CA HIS A 259 -8.63 -5.69 -9.54
C HIS A 259 -9.30 -5.01 -8.34
N ARG A 260 -10.00 -5.78 -7.49
CA ARG A 260 -10.61 -5.27 -6.25
C ARG A 260 -9.58 -4.64 -5.32
N ARG A 261 -8.38 -5.23 -5.20
CA ARG A 261 -7.29 -4.65 -4.41
C ARG A 261 -6.84 -3.29 -4.98
N SER A 262 -6.63 -3.19 -6.29
CA SER A 262 -6.26 -1.93 -6.95
C SER A 262 -7.30 -0.83 -6.73
N VAL A 263 -8.59 -1.17 -6.83
CA VAL A 263 -9.70 -0.23 -6.57
C VAL A 263 -9.70 0.21 -5.10
N LEU A 264 -9.57 -0.72 -4.15
CA LEU A 264 -9.54 -0.40 -2.72
C LEU A 264 -8.33 0.47 -2.34
N ASP A 265 -7.15 0.20 -2.91
CA ASP A 265 -5.97 1.03 -2.70
C ASP A 265 -6.16 2.43 -3.28
N THR A 266 -6.90 2.55 -4.39
CA THR A 266 -7.25 3.84 -5.00
C THR A 266 -8.22 4.62 -4.11
N ILE A 267 -9.23 3.95 -3.55
CA ILE A 267 -10.13 4.51 -2.54
C ILE A 267 -9.33 5.05 -1.35
N ARG A 268 -8.46 4.23 -0.75
CA ARG A 268 -7.61 4.65 0.38
C ARG A 268 -6.76 5.87 0.05
N THR A 269 -6.18 5.89 -1.15
CA THR A 269 -5.36 7.01 -1.60
C THR A 269 -6.20 8.28 -1.74
N TYR A 270 -7.39 8.19 -2.33
CA TYR A 270 -8.30 9.34 -2.47
C TYR A 270 -8.76 9.87 -1.10
N LEU A 271 -9.06 9.00 -0.15
CA LEU A 271 -9.44 9.39 1.21
C LEU A 271 -8.39 10.30 1.89
N THR A 272 -7.10 10.18 1.51
CA THR A 272 -6.03 11.08 2.03
C THR A 272 -6.17 12.55 1.63
N ILE A 273 -6.98 12.85 0.60
CA ILE A 273 -7.22 14.20 0.10
C ILE A 273 -8.72 14.56 0.06
N THR A 274 -9.57 13.73 0.68
CA THR A 274 -11.02 13.97 0.78
C THR A 274 -11.33 14.75 2.05
N GLU A 275 -12.21 15.75 1.95
CA GLU A 275 -12.71 16.50 3.10
C GLU A 275 -13.44 15.59 4.10
N GLN A 276 -13.16 15.77 5.39
CA GLN A 276 -13.68 14.92 6.47
C GLN A 276 -15.22 14.82 6.46
N GLN A 277 -15.92 15.94 6.26
CA GLN A 277 -17.39 15.97 6.18
C GLN A 277 -17.95 15.05 5.09
N MET A 278 -17.27 14.98 3.94
CA MET A 278 -17.66 14.09 2.85
C MET A 278 -17.42 12.62 3.20
N VAL A 279 -16.32 12.32 3.90
CA VAL A 279 -16.07 10.96 4.41
C VAL A 279 -17.16 10.56 5.39
N CYS A 280 -17.54 11.43 6.33
CA CYS A 280 -18.62 11.17 7.29
C CYS A 280 -19.93 10.83 6.59
N GLY A 281 -20.33 11.62 5.58
CA GLY A 281 -21.53 11.33 4.78
C GLY A 281 -21.46 10.02 3.97
N PHE A 282 -20.28 9.62 3.50
CA PHE A 282 -20.12 8.29 2.87
C PHE A 282 -20.15 7.15 3.89
N LEU A 283 -19.58 7.36 5.08
CA LEU A 283 -19.56 6.40 6.16
C LEU A 283 -20.97 6.12 6.71
N GLU A 284 -21.78 7.18 6.84
CA GLU A 284 -23.19 7.09 7.24
C GLU A 284 -23.98 6.21 6.25
N LYS A 285 -23.92 6.52 4.94
CA LYS A 285 -24.56 5.73 3.88
C LYS A 285 -24.08 4.28 3.83
N ALA A 286 -22.79 4.06 4.07
CA ALA A 286 -22.23 2.71 4.16
C ALA A 286 -22.79 1.95 5.38
N SER A 287 -22.97 2.64 6.50
CA SER A 287 -23.54 2.07 7.73
C SER A 287 -25.01 1.72 7.56
N GLU A 288 -25.81 2.58 6.93
CA GLU A 288 -27.21 2.30 6.56
C GLU A 288 -27.30 1.06 5.67
N LYS A 289 -26.45 0.98 4.64
CA LYS A 289 -26.41 -0.18 3.74
C LYS A 289 -25.98 -1.46 4.45
N LEU A 290 -25.09 -1.37 5.45
CA LEU A 290 -24.67 -2.52 6.25
C LEU A 290 -25.85 -3.15 7.01
N THR A 291 -26.73 -2.32 7.58
CA THR A 291 -27.89 -2.76 8.37
C THR A 291 -29.17 -2.98 7.55
N GLY A 292 -29.14 -2.67 6.25
CA GLY A 292 -30.31 -2.84 5.38
C GLY A 292 -30.80 -4.30 5.31
N PRO A 293 -32.13 -4.54 5.34
CA PRO A 293 -32.69 -5.90 5.35
C PRO A 293 -32.38 -6.69 4.07
N GLU A 294 -32.25 -6.00 2.93
CA GLU A 294 -31.93 -6.58 1.62
C GLU A 294 -30.43 -6.91 1.43
N SER A 295 -29.58 -6.61 2.41
CA SER A 295 -28.13 -6.76 2.27
C SER A 295 -27.68 -8.22 2.43
N THR A 296 -27.20 -8.80 1.34
CA THR A 296 -26.57 -10.13 1.32
C THR A 296 -25.23 -10.14 2.07
N GLU A 297 -24.75 -11.31 2.51
CA GLU A 297 -23.44 -11.44 3.18
C GLU A 297 -22.29 -10.83 2.35
N LEU A 298 -22.24 -11.12 1.04
CA LEU A 298 -21.23 -10.56 0.13
C LEU A 298 -21.27 -9.03 0.08
N THR A 299 -22.47 -8.46 0.12
CA THR A 299 -22.67 -7.00 0.15
C THR A 299 -22.18 -6.43 1.47
N ARG A 300 -22.58 -7.02 2.61
CA ARG A 300 -22.10 -6.60 3.95
C ARG A 300 -20.59 -6.65 4.04
N LEU A 301 -19.97 -7.73 3.54
CA LEU A 301 -18.52 -7.86 3.50
C LEU A 301 -17.88 -6.75 2.65
N SER A 302 -18.39 -6.46 1.46
CA SER A 302 -17.82 -5.42 0.59
C SER A 302 -17.97 -4.03 1.23
N VAL A 303 -19.13 -3.73 1.81
CA VAL A 303 -19.40 -2.49 2.53
C VAL A 303 -18.48 -2.34 3.74
N LEU A 304 -18.26 -3.42 4.51
CA LEU A 304 -17.33 -3.38 5.64
C LEU A 304 -15.88 -3.11 5.23
N ASP A 305 -15.41 -3.57 4.06
CA ASP A 305 -14.07 -3.18 3.58
C ASP A 305 -13.98 -1.67 3.29
N LEU A 306 -15.05 -1.07 2.76
CA LEU A 306 -15.14 0.36 2.54
C LEU A 306 -15.16 1.13 3.87
N ILE A 307 -15.95 0.67 4.84
CA ILE A 307 -15.99 1.22 6.20
C ILE A 307 -14.59 1.16 6.84
N VAL A 308 -13.89 0.01 6.75
CA VAL A 308 -12.51 -0.13 7.24
C VAL A 308 -11.58 0.90 6.61
N ALA A 309 -11.74 1.20 5.32
CA ALA A 309 -10.93 2.22 4.65
C ALA A 309 -11.30 3.66 5.06
N MET A 310 -12.57 3.95 5.28
CA MET A 310 -13.09 5.29 5.59
C MET A 310 -12.97 5.67 7.06
N ALA A 311 -13.12 4.73 8.00
CA ALA A 311 -13.22 5.00 9.43
C ALA A 311 -12.05 5.85 9.98
N PRO A 312 -10.77 5.64 9.59
CA PRO A 312 -9.67 6.51 10.05
C PRO A 312 -9.81 7.99 9.65
N TYR A 313 -10.65 8.31 8.67
CA TYR A 313 -10.83 9.65 8.10
C TYR A 313 -12.11 10.35 8.61
N ALA A 314 -12.92 9.70 9.44
CA ALA A 314 -14.15 10.24 9.98
C ALA A 314 -13.91 11.16 11.20
N ASP A 315 -14.93 11.92 11.58
CA ASP A 315 -14.96 12.65 12.85
C ASP A 315 -15.41 11.76 14.02
N GLU A 316 -15.23 12.25 15.24
CA GLU A 316 -15.58 11.51 16.45
C GLU A 316 -17.08 11.16 16.55
N PRO A 317 -18.03 12.07 16.27
CA PRO A 317 -19.46 11.73 16.30
C PRO A 317 -19.84 10.62 15.32
N SER A 318 -19.31 10.65 14.09
CA SER A 318 -19.56 9.62 13.09
C SER A 318 -18.94 8.28 13.48
N LEU A 319 -17.77 8.29 14.15
CA LEU A 319 -17.18 7.09 14.73
C LEU A 319 -18.05 6.51 15.85
N GLY A 320 -18.62 7.35 16.71
CA GLY A 320 -19.57 6.93 17.75
C GLY A 320 -20.86 6.33 17.18
N ALA A 321 -21.40 6.92 16.11
CA ALA A 321 -22.54 6.35 15.38
C ALA A 321 -22.18 5.00 14.75
N LEU A 322 -21.06 4.93 14.03
CA LEU A 322 -20.55 3.69 13.43
C LEU A 322 -20.36 2.60 14.48
N TYR A 323 -19.75 2.94 15.63
CA TYR A 323 -19.51 1.98 16.71
C TYR A 323 -20.80 1.34 17.18
N ARG A 324 -21.84 2.13 17.45
CA ARG A 324 -23.17 1.64 17.82
C ARG A 324 -23.78 0.73 16.75
N THR A 325 -23.60 1.06 15.47
CA THR A 325 -24.06 0.23 14.35
C THR A 325 -23.36 -1.14 14.30
N ILE A 326 -22.04 -1.18 14.52
CA ILE A 326 -21.25 -2.42 14.37
C ILE A 326 -21.16 -3.25 15.66
N GLN A 327 -21.45 -2.67 16.82
CA GLN A 327 -21.32 -3.31 18.13
C GLN A 327 -21.99 -4.70 18.19
N PRO A 328 -23.24 -4.90 17.71
CA PRO A 328 -23.88 -6.22 17.78
C PRO A 328 -23.13 -7.28 16.95
N SER A 329 -22.43 -6.84 15.91
CA SER A 329 -21.70 -7.72 15.01
C SER A 329 -20.35 -8.20 15.55
N LEU A 330 -19.90 -7.69 16.71
CA LEU A 330 -18.72 -8.21 17.42
C LEU A 330 -18.90 -9.67 17.86
N GLN A 331 -20.15 -10.11 18.04
CA GLN A 331 -20.53 -11.47 18.41
C GLN A 331 -21.27 -12.21 17.28
N SER A 332 -21.21 -11.70 16.04
CA SER A 332 -21.90 -12.31 14.90
C SER A 332 -21.37 -13.72 14.61
N LYS A 333 -22.30 -14.63 14.28
CA LYS A 333 -21.97 -15.98 13.78
C LYS A 333 -21.46 -15.97 12.34
N GLU A 334 -21.69 -14.88 11.60
CA GLU A 334 -21.10 -14.66 10.29
C GLU A 334 -19.62 -14.28 10.48
N HIS A 335 -18.73 -15.27 10.50
CA HIS A 335 -17.31 -15.09 10.81
C HIS A 335 -16.62 -14.04 9.93
N GLY A 336 -17.04 -13.89 8.67
CA GLY A 336 -16.54 -12.88 7.75
C GLY A 336 -16.89 -11.46 8.20
N VAL A 337 -18.14 -11.24 8.62
CA VAL A 337 -18.63 -9.97 9.14
C VAL A 337 -17.94 -9.65 10.46
N GLN A 338 -17.93 -10.59 11.41
CA GLN A 338 -17.27 -10.43 12.70
C GLN A 338 -15.79 -10.01 12.52
N LYS A 339 -15.05 -10.72 11.66
CA LYS A 339 -13.65 -10.39 11.35
C LYS A 339 -13.48 -8.96 10.84
N LYS A 340 -14.38 -8.48 9.96
CA LYS A 340 -14.27 -7.13 9.40
C LYS A 340 -14.69 -6.04 10.39
N VAL A 341 -15.63 -6.32 11.29
CA VAL A 341 -15.98 -5.40 12.38
C VAL A 341 -14.77 -5.20 13.32
N TYR A 342 -14.07 -6.27 13.70
CA TYR A 342 -12.81 -6.12 14.43
C TYR A 342 -11.72 -5.40 13.62
N ARG A 343 -11.73 -5.50 12.27
CA ARG A 343 -10.83 -4.70 11.42
C ARG A 343 -11.16 -3.21 11.49
N VAL A 344 -12.44 -2.83 11.57
CA VAL A 344 -12.83 -1.44 11.76
C VAL A 344 -12.25 -0.92 13.08
N LEU A 345 -12.46 -1.65 14.17
CA LEU A 345 -11.91 -1.28 15.48
C LEU A 345 -10.38 -1.25 15.50
N GLU A 346 -9.72 -2.22 14.84
CA GLU A 346 -8.27 -2.25 14.65
C GLU A 346 -7.77 -0.96 14.01
N GLU A 347 -8.36 -0.54 12.87
CA GLU A 347 -7.93 0.66 12.15
C GLU A 347 -8.23 1.95 12.95
N VAL A 348 -9.40 2.05 13.58
CA VAL A 348 -9.76 3.22 14.39
C VAL A 348 -8.84 3.35 15.61
N CYS A 349 -8.59 2.26 16.34
CA CYS A 349 -7.72 2.30 17.52
C CYS A 349 -6.24 2.51 17.15
N ALA A 350 -5.82 2.10 15.95
CA ALA A 350 -4.45 2.27 15.46
C ALA A 350 -4.19 3.65 14.86
N ALA A 351 -5.24 4.35 14.38
CA ALA A 351 -5.09 5.58 13.64
C ALA A 351 -4.51 6.71 14.50
N PRO A 352 -3.42 7.39 14.05
CA PRO A 352 -2.78 8.45 14.82
C PRO A 352 -3.55 9.79 14.79
N ARG A 353 -4.77 9.81 14.24
CA ARG A 353 -5.54 11.05 14.02
C ARG A 353 -6.33 11.46 15.24
N LEU A 354 -6.43 12.77 15.47
CA LEU A 354 -7.09 13.34 16.65
C LEU A 354 -8.54 12.84 16.84
N PRO A 355 -9.42 12.78 15.82
CA PRO A 355 -10.78 12.28 16.00
C PRO A 355 -10.84 10.81 16.44
N CYS A 356 -9.96 9.96 15.89
CA CYS A 356 -9.87 8.55 16.29
C CYS A 356 -9.36 8.41 17.73
N GLN A 357 -8.33 9.18 18.11
CA GLN A 357 -7.83 9.19 19.48
C GLN A 357 -8.88 9.70 20.47
N ALA A 358 -9.63 10.75 20.11
CA ALA A 358 -10.72 11.27 20.91
C ALA A 358 -11.81 10.21 21.12
N PHE A 359 -12.26 9.56 20.04
CA PHE A 359 -13.20 8.44 20.10
C PHE A 359 -12.74 7.33 21.06
N VAL A 360 -11.49 6.87 20.95
CA VAL A 360 -10.99 5.79 21.81
C VAL A 360 -10.98 6.20 23.29
N ARG A 361 -10.64 7.46 23.60
CA ARG A 361 -10.66 7.96 24.98
C ARG A 361 -12.09 8.13 25.50
N SER A 362 -12.99 8.69 24.70
CA SER A 362 -14.38 8.95 25.12
C SER A 362 -15.23 7.68 25.26
N HIS A 363 -14.90 6.63 24.50
CA HIS A 363 -15.64 5.35 24.51
C HIS A 363 -14.86 4.21 25.17
N LEU A 364 -13.80 4.50 25.94
CA LEU A 364 -12.91 3.47 26.49
C LEU A 364 -13.65 2.42 27.33
N GLU A 365 -14.57 2.85 28.19
CA GLU A 365 -15.33 1.94 29.06
C GLU A 365 -16.28 1.03 28.27
N GLU A 366 -16.92 1.56 27.22
CA GLU A 366 -17.77 0.76 26.33
C GLU A 366 -16.94 -0.25 25.53
N LEU A 367 -15.80 0.19 24.99
CA LEU A 367 -14.86 -0.69 24.29
C LEU A 367 -14.38 -1.82 25.20
N LYS A 368 -14.01 -1.51 26.46
CA LYS A 368 -13.59 -2.53 27.44
C LYS A 368 -14.70 -3.54 27.68
N ARG A 369 -15.91 -3.07 28.00
CA ARG A 369 -17.09 -3.93 28.24
C ARG A 369 -17.37 -4.84 27.05
N ASP A 370 -17.45 -4.27 25.85
CA ASP A 370 -17.86 -5.00 24.65
C ASP A 370 -16.77 -5.97 24.16
N LEU A 371 -15.49 -5.59 24.29
CA LEU A 371 -14.36 -6.48 23.99
C LEU A 371 -14.30 -7.64 24.99
N LEU A 372 -14.52 -7.42 26.29
CA LEU A 372 -14.60 -8.53 27.25
C LEU A 372 -15.81 -9.43 26.98
N GLY A 373 -16.99 -8.85 26.75
CA GLY A 373 -18.22 -9.59 26.49
C GLY A 373 -18.16 -10.46 25.23
N SER A 374 -17.29 -10.13 24.27
CA SER A 374 -17.12 -10.87 23.01
C SER A 374 -15.95 -11.87 23.00
N LEU A 375 -15.26 -12.06 24.13
CA LEU A 375 -14.10 -12.95 24.26
C LEU A 375 -14.42 -14.40 23.85
N GLN A 376 -15.54 -14.94 24.35
CA GLN A 376 -15.91 -16.34 24.09
C GLN A 376 -16.47 -16.58 22.69
N SER A 377 -16.98 -15.54 22.03
CA SER A 377 -17.62 -15.61 20.71
C SER A 377 -16.68 -15.25 19.55
N ALA A 378 -15.44 -14.84 19.83
CA ALA A 378 -14.46 -14.47 18.81
C ALA A 378 -14.01 -15.69 17.96
N ALA A 379 -14.46 -15.75 16.70
CA ALA A 379 -14.06 -16.81 15.77
C ALA A 379 -12.57 -16.71 15.40
N SER A 380 -11.93 -17.83 15.06
CA SER A 380 -10.51 -17.89 14.70
C SER A 380 -10.07 -16.84 13.66
N PRO A 381 -10.83 -16.57 12.56
CA PRO A 381 -10.47 -15.53 11.60
C PRO A 381 -10.49 -14.09 12.15
N ALA A 382 -11.27 -13.85 13.21
CA ALA A 382 -11.46 -12.55 13.86
C ALA A 382 -10.43 -12.27 14.96
N LYS A 383 -9.76 -13.29 15.51
CA LYS A 383 -8.76 -13.13 16.57
C LYS A 383 -7.59 -12.22 16.18
N ARG A 384 -7.09 -12.32 14.94
CA ARG A 384 -5.98 -11.46 14.48
C ARG A 384 -6.30 -9.96 14.61
N PRO A 385 -7.36 -9.42 13.98
CA PRO A 385 -7.70 -8.01 14.12
C PRO A 385 -8.14 -7.65 15.56
N ARG A 386 -8.86 -8.53 16.25
CA ARG A 386 -9.23 -8.34 17.66
C ARG A 386 -8.03 -8.13 18.58
N LEU A 387 -7.03 -9.01 18.52
CA LEU A 387 -5.80 -8.88 19.32
C LEU A 387 -5.03 -7.59 18.99
N LYS A 388 -5.10 -7.13 17.72
CA LYS A 388 -4.47 -5.86 17.34
C LYS A 388 -5.23 -4.67 17.91
N CYS A 389 -6.56 -4.68 17.87
CA CYS A 389 -7.41 -3.70 18.55
C CYS A 389 -7.08 -3.64 20.05
N LEU A 390 -7.06 -4.78 20.74
CA LEU A 390 -6.71 -4.88 22.16
C LEU A 390 -5.31 -4.30 22.45
N PHE A 391 -4.32 -4.57 21.59
CA PHE A 391 -2.99 -3.97 21.73
C PHE A 391 -3.02 -2.44 21.72
N HIS A 392 -3.83 -1.83 20.85
CA HIS A 392 -3.97 -0.37 20.80
C HIS A 392 -4.75 0.21 21.98
N VAL A 393 -5.71 -0.55 22.53
CA VAL A 393 -6.44 -0.17 23.75
C VAL A 393 -5.52 -0.24 24.96
N VAL A 394 -4.80 -1.35 25.17
CA VAL A 394 -3.90 -1.55 26.33
C VAL A 394 -2.80 -0.47 26.41
N LYS A 395 -2.34 0.03 25.25
CA LYS A 395 -1.38 1.15 25.19
C LYS A 395 -1.87 2.44 25.84
N GLN A 396 -3.17 2.64 25.95
CA GLN A 396 -3.79 3.87 26.45
C GLN A 396 -4.30 3.74 27.89
N LEU A 397 -4.20 2.54 28.47
CA LEU A 397 -4.67 2.27 29.82
C LEU A 397 -3.74 2.88 30.88
N THR A 398 -4.35 3.25 31.99
CA THR A 398 -3.69 3.69 33.24
C THR A 398 -3.90 2.63 34.34
N ALA A 399 -3.30 2.83 35.52
CA ALA A 399 -3.37 1.89 36.64
C ALA A 399 -4.81 1.55 37.08
N GLU A 400 -5.77 2.45 36.89
CA GLU A 400 -7.20 2.23 37.19
C GLU A 400 -7.83 1.11 36.35
N HIS A 401 -7.17 0.70 35.26
CA HIS A 401 -7.66 -0.27 34.31
C HIS A 401 -6.94 -1.63 34.42
N GLU A 402 -6.18 -1.86 35.49
CA GLU A 402 -5.40 -3.10 35.69
C GLU A 402 -6.29 -4.34 35.56
N ASP A 403 -7.48 -4.35 36.16
CA ASP A 403 -8.43 -5.47 36.13
C ASP A 403 -8.83 -5.89 34.71
N PHE A 404 -8.94 -4.93 33.79
CA PHE A 404 -9.22 -5.22 32.39
C PHE A 404 -8.05 -5.96 31.75
N VAL A 405 -6.80 -5.53 32.01
CA VAL A 405 -5.60 -6.23 31.52
C VAL A 405 -5.54 -7.65 32.10
N VAL A 406 -5.84 -7.82 33.39
CA VAL A 406 -5.91 -9.15 34.03
C VAL A 406 -6.91 -10.07 33.32
N ALA A 407 -8.12 -9.57 33.04
CA ALA A 407 -9.17 -10.34 32.39
C ALA A 407 -8.81 -10.84 30.98
N LEU A 408 -7.89 -10.16 30.28
CA LEU A 408 -7.43 -10.55 28.93
C LEU A 408 -6.40 -11.69 28.95
N VAL A 409 -5.68 -11.90 30.06
CA VAL A 409 -4.54 -12.84 30.13
C VAL A 409 -4.87 -14.23 29.57
N PRO A 410 -5.99 -14.89 29.95
CA PRO A 410 -6.29 -16.23 29.45
C PRO A 410 -6.52 -16.28 27.93
N GLU A 411 -7.22 -15.29 27.36
CA GLU A 411 -7.45 -15.20 25.92
C GLU A 411 -6.14 -15.04 25.15
N VAL A 412 -5.30 -14.10 25.61
CA VAL A 412 -4.03 -13.77 24.95
C VAL A 412 -3.07 -14.95 25.00
N ILE A 413 -2.97 -15.63 26.14
CA ILE A 413 -2.18 -16.86 26.27
C ILE A 413 -2.66 -17.92 25.28
N LEU A 414 -3.96 -18.23 25.24
CA LEU A 414 -4.49 -19.23 24.31
C LEU A 414 -4.23 -18.86 22.84
N CYS A 415 -4.29 -17.57 22.49
CA CYS A 415 -4.03 -17.09 21.14
C CYS A 415 -2.56 -17.22 20.69
N THR A 416 -1.61 -17.51 21.59
CA THR A 416 -0.21 -17.81 21.22
C THR A 416 -0.07 -19.05 20.35
N LYS A 417 -1.06 -19.96 20.36
CA LYS A 417 -1.14 -21.15 19.49
C LYS A 417 -2.29 -21.12 18.47
N GLU A 418 -2.82 -19.94 18.16
CA GLU A 418 -3.88 -19.81 17.16
C GLU A 418 -3.41 -20.28 15.76
N VAL A 419 -4.34 -20.74 14.90
CA VAL A 419 -4.01 -21.29 13.56
C VAL A 419 -3.34 -20.24 12.68
N SER A 420 -3.80 -18.98 12.75
CA SER A 420 -3.23 -17.87 11.99
C SER A 420 -1.88 -17.41 12.55
N VAL A 421 -0.84 -17.46 11.72
CA VAL A 421 0.50 -16.90 12.04
C VAL A 421 0.40 -15.44 12.50
N GLY A 422 -0.44 -14.65 11.83
CA GLY A 422 -0.65 -13.25 12.19
C GLY A 422 -1.36 -13.06 13.53
N ALA A 423 -2.30 -13.95 13.88
CA ALA A 423 -2.94 -13.93 15.21
C ALA A 423 -1.92 -14.26 16.30
N ARG A 424 -1.10 -15.31 16.11
CA ARG A 424 -0.03 -15.67 17.08
C ARG A 424 0.94 -14.51 17.29
N LYS A 425 1.39 -13.86 16.20
CA LYS A 425 2.25 -12.68 16.29
C LYS A 425 1.60 -11.57 17.11
N ASN A 426 0.33 -11.25 16.84
CA ASN A 426 -0.39 -10.22 17.60
C ASN A 426 -0.62 -10.62 19.06
N ALA A 427 -0.83 -11.91 19.36
CA ALA A 427 -0.94 -12.40 20.73
C ALA A 427 0.35 -12.15 21.52
N PHE A 428 1.51 -12.49 20.94
CA PHE A 428 2.80 -12.22 21.60
C PHE A 428 3.09 -10.71 21.74
N LEU A 429 2.71 -9.89 20.76
CA LEU A 429 2.86 -8.43 20.85
C LEU A 429 1.96 -7.84 21.94
N LEU A 430 0.71 -8.29 22.01
CA LEU A 430 -0.22 -7.89 23.06
C LEU A 430 0.25 -8.35 24.43
N LEU A 431 0.73 -9.58 24.57
CA LEU A 431 1.30 -10.09 25.82
C LEU A 431 2.46 -9.22 26.33
N VAL A 432 3.35 -8.79 25.43
CA VAL A 432 4.43 -7.86 25.77
C VAL A 432 3.87 -6.50 26.18
N GLU A 433 2.92 -5.95 25.43
CA GLU A 433 2.29 -4.66 25.76
C GLU A 433 1.55 -4.69 27.10
N MET A 434 0.96 -5.83 27.48
CA MET A 434 0.38 -6.03 28.80
C MET A 434 1.46 -5.97 29.89
N GLY A 435 2.63 -6.59 29.67
CA GLY A 435 3.77 -6.45 30.57
C GLY A 435 4.27 -5.01 30.70
N GLU A 436 4.39 -4.30 29.58
CA GLU A 436 4.70 -2.86 29.57
C GLU A 436 3.64 -2.04 30.31
N ALA A 437 2.35 -2.40 30.20
CA ALA A 437 1.28 -1.76 30.96
C ALA A 437 1.48 -1.94 32.48
N PHE A 438 1.80 -3.14 32.95
CA PHE A 438 2.12 -3.38 34.36
C PHE A 438 3.32 -2.55 34.84
N LEU A 439 4.37 -2.40 34.00
CA LEU A 439 5.50 -1.52 34.31
C LEU A 439 5.07 -0.05 34.43
N ARG A 440 4.13 0.41 33.60
CA ARG A 440 3.54 1.76 33.72
C ARG A 440 2.68 1.94 34.96
N PHE A 441 2.02 0.88 35.43
CA PHE A 441 1.09 0.94 36.58
C PHE A 441 1.79 0.82 37.93
N GLY A 442 2.90 0.07 37.98
CA GLY A 442 3.57 -0.27 39.22
C GLY A 442 4.57 0.78 39.71
N PRO A 443 4.88 0.79 41.02
CA PRO A 443 5.85 1.71 41.61
C PRO A 443 7.30 1.34 41.26
N THR A 444 7.60 0.05 41.10
CA THR A 444 8.91 -0.45 40.68
C THR A 444 8.77 -1.47 39.54
N PRO A 445 9.77 -1.55 38.62
CA PRO A 445 9.72 -2.52 37.53
C PRO A 445 9.70 -3.99 37.97
N GLN A 446 10.39 -4.32 39.06
CA GLN A 446 10.48 -5.70 39.56
C GLN A 446 9.15 -6.16 40.16
N ASP A 447 8.53 -5.33 41.01
CA ASP A 447 7.23 -5.65 41.62
C ASP A 447 6.12 -5.74 40.56
N ALA A 448 6.14 -4.83 39.59
CA ALA A 448 5.22 -4.84 38.45
C ALA A 448 5.34 -6.15 37.65
N MET A 449 6.56 -6.55 37.30
CA MET A 449 6.78 -7.78 36.53
C MET A 449 6.43 -9.02 37.34
N GLN A 450 6.72 -9.05 38.65
CA GLN A 450 6.33 -10.15 39.52
C GLN A 450 4.80 -10.32 39.57
N ARG A 451 4.04 -9.22 39.75
CA ARG A 451 2.58 -9.25 39.73
C ARG A 451 2.04 -9.79 38.40
N PHE A 452 2.57 -9.30 37.28
CA PHE A 452 2.12 -9.76 35.97
C PHE A 452 2.44 -11.25 35.73
N LEU A 453 3.64 -11.70 36.09
CA LEU A 453 4.03 -13.10 35.95
C LEU A 453 3.17 -14.02 36.82
N LEU A 454 2.78 -13.62 38.03
CA LEU A 454 1.85 -14.39 38.88
C LEU A 454 0.52 -14.66 38.17
N LEU A 455 -0.02 -13.69 37.43
CA LEU A 455 -1.24 -13.88 36.64
C LEU A 455 -1.03 -14.87 35.50
N VAL A 456 0.12 -14.79 34.81
CA VAL A 456 0.45 -15.73 33.72
C VAL A 456 0.69 -17.15 34.26
N TYR A 457 1.30 -17.30 35.43
CA TYR A 457 1.55 -18.59 36.07
C TYR A 457 0.29 -19.39 36.34
N ALA A 458 -0.84 -18.73 36.60
CA ALA A 458 -2.12 -19.41 36.78
C ALA A 458 -2.49 -20.30 35.58
N GLY A 459 -2.00 -19.99 34.37
CA GLY A 459 -2.22 -20.82 33.18
C GLY A 459 -1.53 -22.20 33.25
N LEU A 460 -0.52 -22.38 34.10
CA LEU A 460 0.17 -23.67 34.31
C LEU A 460 -0.68 -24.69 35.06
N THR A 461 -1.77 -24.28 35.72
CA THR A 461 -2.74 -25.18 36.36
C THR A 461 -3.95 -25.46 35.50
N GLY A 462 -3.99 -24.91 34.27
CA GLY A 462 -5.09 -25.07 33.34
C GLY A 462 -5.09 -26.38 32.54
N SER A 463 -5.84 -26.40 31.44
CA SER A 463 -5.84 -27.52 30.51
C SER A 463 -4.46 -27.73 29.86
N VAL A 464 -4.21 -28.91 29.29
CA VAL A 464 -2.97 -29.22 28.57
C VAL A 464 -2.60 -28.14 27.53
N THR A 465 -3.58 -27.66 26.76
CA THR A 465 -3.39 -26.58 25.79
C THR A 465 -3.00 -25.28 26.48
N MET A 466 -3.69 -24.92 27.58
CA MET A 466 -3.37 -23.73 28.37
C MET A 466 -1.94 -23.80 28.93
N ILE A 467 -1.53 -24.94 29.49
CA ILE A 467 -0.16 -25.14 30.01
C ILE A 467 0.86 -24.89 28.91
N SER A 468 0.69 -25.54 27.75
CA SER A 468 1.64 -25.40 26.64
C SER A 468 1.70 -23.97 26.09
N CYS A 469 0.55 -23.30 25.95
CA CYS A 469 0.48 -21.88 25.59
C CYS A 469 1.14 -20.97 26.65
N THR A 470 0.94 -21.27 27.93
CA THR A 470 1.50 -20.50 29.05
C THR A 470 3.01 -20.59 29.06
N VAL A 471 3.59 -21.76 28.80
CA VAL A 471 5.05 -21.91 28.67
C VAL A 471 5.61 -21.08 27.51
N LEU A 472 4.91 -21.02 26.37
CA LEU A 472 5.32 -20.14 25.25
C LEU A 472 5.22 -18.66 25.62
N ALA A 473 4.16 -18.27 26.31
CA ALA A 473 3.98 -16.90 26.82
C ALA A 473 5.12 -16.52 27.79
N LEU A 474 5.42 -17.36 28.77
CA LEU A 474 6.52 -17.18 29.72
C LEU A 474 7.88 -17.14 29.04
N THR A 475 8.10 -17.94 27.99
CA THR A 475 9.33 -17.88 27.18
C THR A 475 9.51 -16.49 26.57
N ARG A 476 8.43 -15.92 25.99
CA ARG A 476 8.46 -14.58 25.38
C ARG A 476 8.69 -13.49 26.43
N LEU A 477 8.04 -13.59 27.58
CA LEU A 477 8.18 -12.61 28.67
C LEU A 477 9.57 -12.65 29.29
N LEU A 478 10.14 -13.84 29.52
CA LEU A 478 11.52 -13.98 29.99
C LEU A 478 12.50 -13.32 29.03
N PHE A 479 12.33 -13.54 27.72
CA PHE A 479 13.18 -12.90 26.72
C PHE A 479 13.07 -11.37 26.74
N GLN A 480 11.84 -10.84 26.83
CA GLN A 480 11.58 -9.41 26.73
C GLN A 480 11.96 -8.64 28.00
N PHE A 481 11.70 -9.22 29.18
CA PHE A 481 11.76 -8.53 30.47
C PHE A 481 12.84 -9.07 31.40
N LYS A 482 13.86 -9.76 30.89
CA LYS A 482 14.94 -10.37 31.69
C LYS A 482 15.55 -9.41 32.72
N ASP A 483 15.72 -8.13 32.36
CA ASP A 483 16.36 -7.13 33.21
C ASP A 483 15.43 -6.64 34.35
N HIS A 484 14.13 -6.95 34.26
CA HIS A 484 13.10 -6.63 35.25
C HIS A 484 12.65 -7.86 36.05
N ILE A 485 13.15 -9.06 35.75
CA ILE A 485 12.81 -10.30 36.45
C ILE A 485 13.90 -10.59 37.48
N GLY A 486 13.52 -10.57 38.77
CA GLY A 486 14.43 -10.91 39.86
C GLY A 486 14.89 -12.37 39.82
N LEU A 487 16.08 -12.65 40.35
CA LEU A 487 16.70 -13.98 40.37
C LEU A 487 15.79 -15.07 40.98
N ALA A 488 15.10 -14.76 42.08
CA ALA A 488 14.18 -15.72 42.73
C ALA A 488 13.00 -16.11 41.82
N VAL A 489 12.44 -15.14 41.10
CA VAL A 489 11.33 -15.37 40.15
C VAL A 489 11.82 -16.18 38.94
N ALA A 490 13.03 -15.90 38.46
CA ALA A 490 13.66 -16.68 37.40
C ALA A 490 13.96 -18.13 37.82
N GLU A 491 14.41 -18.35 39.07
CA GLU A 491 14.65 -19.68 39.64
C GLU A 491 13.34 -20.48 39.72
N GLN A 492 12.28 -19.86 40.27
CA GLN A 492 10.96 -20.47 40.35
C GLN A 492 10.40 -20.80 38.96
N LEU A 493 10.59 -19.91 37.98
CA LEU A 493 10.17 -20.15 36.60
C LEU A 493 10.86 -21.39 36.01
N LEU A 494 12.19 -21.46 36.16
CA LEU A 494 13.01 -22.54 35.65
C LEU A 494 12.64 -23.87 36.32
N GLN A 495 12.46 -23.88 37.64
CA GLN A 495 12.01 -25.04 38.39
C GLN A 495 10.66 -25.56 37.87
N ASN A 496 9.67 -24.67 37.74
CA ASN A 496 8.33 -25.03 37.26
C ASN A 496 8.38 -25.62 35.85
N VAL A 497 9.15 -25.02 34.94
CA VAL A 497 9.27 -25.55 33.57
C VAL A 497 10.03 -26.87 33.52
N CYS A 498 11.06 -27.07 34.35
CA CYS A 498 11.77 -28.35 34.44
C CYS A 498 10.83 -29.49 34.89
N LEU A 499 9.90 -29.22 35.82
CA LEU A 499 8.89 -30.21 36.22
C LEU A 499 7.99 -30.62 35.06
N LEU A 500 7.68 -29.70 34.14
CA LEU A 500 6.85 -29.98 32.96
C LEU A 500 7.52 -30.90 31.93
N LEU A 501 8.84 -31.09 31.98
CA LEU A 501 9.53 -32.11 31.16
C LEU A 501 9.05 -33.53 31.48
N GLY A 502 8.61 -33.77 32.72
CA GLY A 502 8.01 -35.04 33.12
C GLY A 502 6.57 -35.26 32.63
N SER A 503 5.99 -34.33 31.88
CA SER A 503 4.63 -34.46 31.36
C SER A 503 4.52 -35.60 30.35
N ARG A 504 3.43 -36.37 30.42
CA ARG A 504 3.10 -37.38 29.40
C ARG A 504 2.62 -36.77 28.08
N THR A 505 2.37 -35.46 28.05
CA THR A 505 1.89 -34.78 26.86
C THR A 505 3.04 -34.17 26.07
N ARG A 506 3.29 -34.72 24.88
CA ARG A 506 4.35 -34.25 23.95
C ARG A 506 4.31 -32.74 23.68
N ASP A 507 3.11 -32.16 23.60
CA ASP A 507 2.94 -30.73 23.32
C ASP A 507 3.40 -29.83 24.49
N VAL A 508 3.24 -30.29 25.73
CA VAL A 508 3.76 -29.60 26.92
C VAL A 508 5.28 -29.72 26.98
N VAL A 509 5.81 -30.93 26.78
CA VAL A 509 7.26 -31.18 26.76
C VAL A 509 7.95 -30.35 25.68
N LYS A 510 7.38 -30.27 24.47
CA LYS A 510 7.94 -29.46 23.38
C LYS A 510 8.00 -27.98 23.72
N ALA A 511 6.97 -27.44 24.38
CA ALA A 511 6.98 -26.05 24.84
C ALA A 511 8.04 -25.84 25.94
N ALA A 512 8.15 -26.75 26.91
CA ALA A 512 9.16 -26.71 27.97
C ALA A 512 10.58 -26.75 27.41
N LEU A 513 10.88 -27.64 26.45
CA LEU A 513 12.18 -27.66 25.75
C LEU A 513 12.45 -26.35 25.00
N GLY A 514 11.42 -25.77 24.37
CA GLY A 514 11.52 -24.47 23.72
C GLY A 514 11.88 -23.35 24.70
N PHE A 515 11.26 -23.35 25.89
CA PHE A 515 11.61 -22.44 26.98
C PHE A 515 13.06 -22.63 27.43
N LEU A 516 13.49 -23.86 27.70
CA LEU A 516 14.84 -24.15 28.18
C LEU A 516 15.90 -23.71 27.18
N LYS A 517 15.67 -23.89 25.88
CA LYS A 517 16.57 -23.37 24.84
C LYS A 517 16.79 -21.86 24.96
N VAL A 518 15.74 -21.09 25.27
CA VAL A 518 15.83 -19.65 25.46
C VAL A 518 16.47 -19.32 26.81
N ALA A 519 16.09 -20.00 27.88
CA ALA A 519 16.65 -19.80 29.21
C ALA A 519 18.17 -20.04 29.25
N LEU A 520 18.66 -21.06 28.55
CA LEU A 520 20.11 -21.36 28.43
C LEU A 520 20.92 -20.20 27.83
N LEU A 521 20.30 -19.31 27.04
CA LEU A 521 20.96 -18.16 26.42
C LEU A 521 20.83 -16.88 27.25
N LEU A 522 19.93 -16.83 28.23
CA LEU A 522 19.55 -15.61 28.93
C LEU A 522 19.83 -15.64 30.43
N VAL A 523 19.84 -16.82 31.04
CA VAL A 523 19.95 -17.01 32.48
C VAL A 523 21.40 -17.31 32.87
N ASP A 524 21.83 -16.81 34.02
CA ASP A 524 23.17 -17.05 34.55
C ASP A 524 23.48 -18.55 34.73
N ALA A 525 24.69 -18.95 34.36
CA ALA A 525 25.13 -20.34 34.38
C ALA A 525 25.05 -20.98 35.79
N ARG A 526 25.25 -20.21 36.86
CA ARG A 526 25.15 -20.71 38.24
C ARG A 526 23.72 -21.08 38.60
N LEU A 527 22.73 -20.33 38.08
CA LEU A 527 21.33 -20.62 38.30
C LEU A 527 20.90 -21.87 37.51
N LEU A 528 21.35 -21.97 36.25
CA LEU A 528 21.11 -23.14 35.41
C LEU A 528 21.71 -24.42 36.01
N ALA A 529 22.92 -24.34 36.57
CA ALA A 529 23.62 -25.47 37.18
C ALA A 529 22.78 -26.20 38.25
N LYS A 530 21.97 -25.47 39.03
CA LYS A 530 21.09 -26.05 40.06
C LYS A 530 20.02 -27.00 39.49
N HIS A 531 19.68 -26.88 38.21
CA HIS A 531 18.60 -27.63 37.57
C HIS A 531 19.07 -28.60 36.47
N VAL A 532 20.38 -28.67 36.18
CA VAL A 532 20.95 -29.53 35.12
C VAL A 532 20.54 -30.99 35.27
N GLN A 533 20.57 -31.52 36.50
CA GLN A 533 20.19 -32.91 36.73
C GLN A 533 18.73 -33.16 36.32
N THR A 534 17.82 -32.25 36.65
CA THR A 534 16.40 -32.33 36.25
C THR A 534 16.22 -32.15 34.74
N MET A 535 17.05 -31.33 34.09
CA MET A 535 17.00 -31.09 32.65
C MET A 535 17.51 -32.27 31.81
N VAL A 536 18.43 -33.08 32.34
CA VAL A 536 19.10 -34.17 31.60
C VAL A 536 18.57 -35.56 31.97
N SER A 537 17.96 -35.74 33.15
CA SER A 537 17.51 -37.05 33.66
C SER A 537 16.11 -37.49 33.22
N ARG A 538 15.37 -36.64 32.51
CA ARG A 538 14.00 -36.90 32.03
C ARG A 538 13.91 -36.67 30.54
#